data_AF-A0A5Y2SIV8-F1
#
_entry.id   AF-A0A5Y2SIV8-F1
#
_cell.length_a   1.000
_cell.length_b   1.000
_cell.length_c   1.000
_cell.angle_alpha   90.00
_cell.angle_beta   90.00
_cell.angle_gamma   90.00
#
_symmetry.space_group_name_H-M   'P 1'
#
loop_
_entity.id
_entity.type
_entity.pdbx_description
1 polymer ?
#
loop_
_entity_poly.entity_id
_entity_poly.type
_entity_poly.pdbx_seq_one_letter_code
_entity_poly.pdbx_strand_id
1 'polypeptide(L)'
;MKKIIFALAVIVSAVVISGCDDQQKVTDSFSGQWKAVSKADGSALPPKYSSVMNITCSEAACHIINKKKSVLSDDELVSNSDWNIKDGSTLMKGNGIASIYIKDNKLIANDVMYERQKE
;
A
#
# COMPACT_ATOMS: atom_id res chain seq x y z
N MET A 1 25.85 26.35 58.79
CA MET A 1 25.31 25.06 58.30
C MET A 1 24.09 25.35 57.41
N LYS A 2 24.22 25.29 56.08
CA LYS A 2 23.10 25.46 55.13
C LYS A 2 22.86 24.11 54.44
N LYS A 3 21.64 23.59 54.57
CA LYS A 3 21.19 22.34 53.93
C LYS A 3 20.81 22.64 52.48
N ILE A 4 21.44 21.98 51.53
CA ILE A 4 21.03 21.99 50.11
C ILE A 4 20.44 20.61 49.84
N ILE A 5 19.11 20.56 49.75
CA ILE A 5 18.38 19.37 49.31
C ILE A 5 18.37 19.41 47.79
N PHE A 6 19.21 18.58 47.16
CA PHE A 6 19.16 18.36 45.72
C PHE A 6 17.96 17.47 45.42
N ALA A 7 16.88 18.08 44.93
CA ALA A 7 15.83 17.40 44.20
C ALA A 7 16.41 16.99 42.83
N LEU A 8 16.68 15.70 42.64
CA LEU A 8 17.06 15.15 41.34
C LEU A 8 15.88 14.40 40.76
N ALA A 9 15.48 14.91 39.60
CA ALA A 9 14.27 14.62 38.87
C ALA A 9 14.13 13.14 38.51
N VAL A 10 12.90 12.65 38.62
CA VAL A 10 12.45 11.40 38.03
C VAL A 10 12.56 11.55 36.51
N ILE A 11 13.59 10.96 35.92
CA ILE A 11 13.69 10.79 34.48
C ILE A 11 12.64 9.75 34.11
N VAL A 12 11.43 10.22 33.78
CA VAL A 12 10.44 9.40 33.10
C VAL A 12 11.06 9.06 31.75
N SER A 13 11.57 7.84 31.67
CA SER A 13 12.10 7.28 30.43
C SER A 13 10.92 7.21 29.46
N ALA A 14 10.87 8.14 28.52
CA ALA A 14 9.99 8.05 27.38
C ALA A 14 10.36 6.76 26.65
N VAL A 15 9.53 5.72 26.84
CA VAL A 15 9.53 4.56 25.98
C VAL A 15 9.15 5.09 24.61
N VAL A 16 10.18 5.24 23.77
CA VAL A 16 10.02 5.69 22.39
C VAL A 16 9.19 4.64 21.69
N ILE A 17 7.97 5.00 21.34
CA ILE A 17 7.02 4.20 20.58
C ILE A 17 7.54 4.15 19.14
N SER A 18 8.57 3.35 18.88
CA SER A 18 9.16 3.20 17.54
C SER A 18 8.32 2.30 16.61
N GLY A 19 7.15 1.85 17.06
CA GLY A 19 6.26 0.96 16.29
C GLY A 19 5.33 1.67 15.30
N CYS A 20 5.00 2.95 15.51
CA CYS A 20 4.04 3.65 14.65
C CYS A 20 4.66 4.09 13.31
N ASP A 21 5.92 4.52 13.32
CA ASP A 21 6.61 5.10 12.16
C ASP A 21 6.82 4.07 11.03
N ASP A 22 7.15 2.83 11.41
CA ASP A 22 7.38 1.76 10.43
C ASP A 22 6.07 1.25 9.83
N GLN A 23 5.01 1.18 10.64
CA GLN A 23 3.69 0.73 10.17
C GLN A 23 3.05 1.76 9.21
N GLN A 24 3.22 3.06 9.50
CA GLN A 24 2.76 4.14 8.61
C GLN A 24 3.51 4.14 7.27
N LYS A 25 4.83 3.92 7.27
CA LYS A 25 5.61 3.78 6.01
C LYS A 25 5.14 2.61 5.15
N VAL A 26 4.68 1.53 5.78
CA VAL A 26 4.13 0.36 5.08
C VAL A 26 2.76 0.66 4.46
N THR A 27 1.86 1.34 5.16
CA THR A 27 0.54 1.70 4.61
C THR A 27 0.65 2.71 3.47
N ASP A 28 1.62 3.62 3.53
CA ASP A 28 1.86 4.65 2.52
C ASP A 28 2.48 4.08 1.23
N SER A 29 3.20 2.96 1.33
CA SER A 29 3.84 2.34 0.15
C SER A 29 2.81 1.79 -0.84
N PHE A 30 1.64 1.34 -0.36
CA PHE A 30 0.56 0.81 -1.19
C PHE A 30 -0.54 1.81 -1.52
N SER A 31 -0.87 2.71 -0.58
CA SER A 31 -2.03 3.59 -0.72
C SER A 31 -1.94 4.50 -1.96
N GLY A 32 -3.08 4.82 -2.57
CA GLY A 32 -3.19 5.71 -3.72
C GLY A 32 -3.74 5.04 -4.98
N GLN A 33 -3.68 5.78 -6.08
CA GLN A 33 -4.17 5.34 -7.38
C GLN A 33 -3.03 4.77 -8.23
N TRP A 34 -3.28 3.60 -8.80
CA TRP A 34 -2.34 2.84 -9.62
C TRP A 34 -2.96 2.55 -10.98
N LYS A 35 -2.22 2.76 -12.06
CA LYS A 35 -2.69 2.51 -13.43
C LYS A 35 -1.83 1.46 -14.11
N ALA A 36 -2.47 0.52 -14.80
CA ALA A 36 -1.78 -0.53 -15.53
C ALA A 36 -0.96 0.04 -16.69
N VAL A 37 0.27 -0.46 -16.82
CA VAL A 37 1.25 -0.05 -17.84
C VAL A 37 1.86 -1.29 -18.51
N SER A 38 2.45 -1.08 -19.68
CA SER A 38 3.19 -2.12 -20.41
C SER A 38 4.34 -2.64 -19.57
N LYS A 39 4.42 -3.97 -19.42
CA LYS A 39 5.56 -4.64 -18.77
C LYS A 39 6.89 -4.45 -19.52
N ALA A 40 6.84 -4.19 -20.82
CA ALA A 40 8.05 -4.13 -21.66
C ALA A 40 8.84 -2.83 -21.44
N ASP A 41 8.13 -1.70 -21.26
CA ASP A 41 8.72 -0.37 -21.30
C ASP A 41 8.03 0.64 -20.36
N GLY A 42 7.01 0.22 -19.60
CA GLY A 42 6.24 1.11 -18.73
C GLY A 42 5.30 2.07 -19.46
N SER A 43 5.14 1.93 -20.78
CA SER A 43 4.26 2.79 -21.57
C SER A 43 2.78 2.59 -21.21
N ALA A 44 1.95 3.58 -21.56
CA ALA A 44 0.52 3.50 -21.35
C ALA A 44 -0.11 2.36 -22.18
N LEU A 45 -0.97 1.56 -21.55
CA LEU A 45 -1.72 0.53 -22.26
C LEU A 45 -2.84 1.14 -23.12
N PRO A 46 -3.22 0.49 -24.25
CA PRO A 46 -4.41 0.85 -25.01
C PRO A 46 -5.66 0.90 -24.13
N PRO A 47 -6.64 1.78 -24.39
CA PRO A 47 -7.81 1.97 -23.53
C PRO A 47 -8.58 0.68 -23.21
N LYS A 48 -8.68 -0.25 -24.16
CA LYS A 48 -9.34 -1.55 -23.99
C LYS A 48 -8.64 -2.51 -23.00
N TYR A 49 -7.39 -2.24 -22.65
CA TYR A 49 -6.61 -2.97 -21.64
C TYR A 49 -6.34 -2.11 -20.39
N SER A 50 -7.00 -0.96 -20.29
CA SER A 50 -6.84 -0.08 -19.14
C SER A 50 -7.39 -0.74 -17.88
N SER A 51 -6.58 -0.71 -16.83
CA SER A 51 -6.96 -1.09 -15.48
C SER A 51 -6.45 -0.04 -14.50
N VAL A 52 -7.31 0.37 -13.58
CA VAL A 52 -6.99 1.30 -12.50
C VAL A 52 -7.30 0.61 -11.18
N MET A 53 -6.35 0.65 -10.27
CA MET A 53 -6.45 0.09 -8.93
C MET A 53 -6.30 1.23 -7.92
N ASN A 54 -7.37 1.50 -7.16
CA ASN A 54 -7.32 2.41 -6.02
C ASN A 54 -7.15 1.58 -4.76
N ILE A 55 -6.12 1.90 -3.97
CA ILE A 55 -5.79 1.19 -2.74
C ILE A 55 -5.85 2.19 -1.58
N THR A 56 -6.57 1.81 -0.53
CA THR A 56 -6.64 2.59 0.72
C THR A 56 -6.26 1.67 1.86
N CYS A 57 -5.12 1.93 2.49
CA CYS A 57 -4.64 1.11 3.60
C CYS A 57 -4.96 1.72 4.97
N SER A 58 -5.20 0.84 5.92
CA SER A 58 -5.18 1.09 7.37
C SER A 58 -4.08 0.23 7.99
N GLU A 59 -3.85 0.36 9.30
CA GLU A 59 -2.75 -0.28 10.03
C GLU A 59 -2.57 -1.79 9.76
N ALA A 60 -3.64 -2.54 9.47
CA ALA A 60 -3.60 -4.00 9.31
C ALA A 60 -3.99 -4.51 7.91
N ALA A 61 -4.71 -3.72 7.13
CA ALA A 61 -5.33 -4.17 5.89
C ALA A 61 -5.54 -3.03 4.90
N CYS A 62 -5.62 -3.37 3.62
CA CYS A 62 -5.91 -2.45 2.53
C CYS A 62 -7.22 -2.82 1.84
N HIS A 63 -8.05 -1.81 1.62
CA HIS A 63 -9.20 -1.88 0.74
C HIS A 63 -8.76 -1.63 -0.70
N ILE A 64 -9.15 -2.50 -1.62
CA ILE A 64 -8.76 -2.43 -3.03
C ILE A 64 -9.98 -2.38 -3.92
N ILE A 65 -10.06 -1.32 -4.73
CA ILE A 65 -11.03 -1.18 -5.82
C ILE A 65 -10.28 -1.25 -7.15
N ASN A 66 -10.46 -2.34 -7.88
CA ASN A 66 -9.90 -2.51 -9.22
C ASN A 66 -10.99 -2.34 -10.27
N LYS A 67 -10.77 -1.42 -11.20
CA LYS A 67 -11.61 -1.15 -12.35
C LYS A 67 -10.85 -1.55 -13.60
N LYS A 68 -11.40 -2.44 -14.41
CA LYS A 68 -10.81 -2.84 -15.70
C LYS A 68 -11.83 -2.71 -16.81
N LYS A 69 -11.41 -2.20 -17.97
CA LYS A 69 -12.26 -2.29 -19.16
C LYS A 69 -12.31 -3.73 -19.65
N SER A 70 -13.50 -4.21 -19.95
CA SER A 70 -13.66 -5.49 -20.63
C SER A 70 -13.07 -5.40 -22.04
N VAL A 71 -12.43 -6.48 -22.50
CA VAL A 71 -12.01 -6.61 -23.90
C VAL A 71 -13.12 -7.16 -24.80
N LEU A 72 -14.20 -7.66 -24.17
CA LEU A 72 -15.34 -8.29 -24.83
C LEU A 72 -16.55 -7.35 -24.94
N SER A 73 -16.58 -6.27 -24.17
CA SER A 73 -17.64 -5.25 -24.15
C SER A 73 -17.07 -3.90 -23.70
N ASP A 74 -17.81 -2.81 -23.92
CA ASP A 74 -17.44 -1.49 -23.41
C ASP A 74 -17.66 -1.33 -21.89
N ASP A 75 -18.09 -2.39 -21.22
CA ASP A 75 -18.39 -2.38 -19.79
C ASP A 75 -17.12 -2.27 -18.93
N GLU A 76 -17.24 -1.52 -17.84
CA GLU A 76 -16.26 -1.49 -16.77
C GLU A 76 -16.54 -2.62 -15.78
N LEU A 77 -15.58 -3.53 -15.62
CA LEU A 77 -15.63 -4.57 -14.60
C LEU A 77 -14.98 -4.02 -13.33
N VAL A 78 -15.78 -3.96 -12.26
CA VAL A 78 -15.34 -3.47 -10.95
C VAL A 78 -15.21 -4.64 -9.99
N SER A 79 -14.04 -4.77 -9.36
CA SER A 79 -13.77 -5.71 -8.28
C SER A 79 -13.44 -4.92 -7.01
N ASN A 80 -14.11 -5.26 -5.92
CA ASN A 80 -13.90 -4.66 -4.60
C ASN A 80 -13.51 -5.77 -3.61
N SER A 81 -12.44 -5.56 -2.84
CA SER A 81 -12.00 -6.54 -1.85
C SER A 81 -11.02 -5.97 -0.82
N ASP A 82 -11.06 -6.54 0.39
CA ASP A 82 -10.08 -6.27 1.45
C ASP A 82 -8.95 -7.31 1.45
N TRP A 83 -7.72 -6.82 1.67
CA TRP A 83 -6.49 -7.60 1.63
C TRP A 83 -5.66 -7.31 2.88
N ASN A 84 -5.06 -8.34 3.46
CA ASN A 84 -4.20 -8.19 4.63
C ASN A 84 -2.80 -7.74 4.20
N ILE A 85 -2.18 -6.89 5.00
CA ILE A 85 -0.77 -6.56 4.85
C ILE A 85 0.05 -7.72 5.40
N LYS A 86 0.86 -8.38 4.57
CA LYS A 86 1.75 -9.46 5.00
C LYS A 86 3.06 -8.88 5.55
N ASP A 87 3.62 -7.93 4.82
CA ASP A 87 4.87 -7.23 5.10
C ASP A 87 4.89 -5.88 4.36
N GLY A 88 5.98 -5.12 4.50
CA GLY A 88 6.12 -3.78 3.92
C GLY A 88 6.06 -3.70 2.39
N SER A 89 6.08 -4.84 1.71
CA SER A 89 6.12 -4.96 0.26
C SER A 89 5.08 -5.92 -0.32
N THR A 90 4.31 -6.64 0.52
CA THR A 90 3.32 -7.62 0.07
C THR A 90 1.95 -7.48 0.75
N LEU A 91 0.88 -7.44 -0.06
CA LEU A 91 -0.51 -7.68 0.36
C LEU A 91 -0.92 -9.11 0.00
N MET A 92 -1.80 -9.71 0.82
CA MET A 92 -2.34 -11.05 0.58
C MET A 92 -3.85 -11.12 0.78
N LYS A 93 -4.51 -11.97 -0.03
CA LYS A 93 -5.92 -12.32 0.11
C LYS A 93 -6.08 -13.82 0.33
N GLY A 94 -7.06 -14.20 1.16
CA GLY A 94 -7.50 -15.58 1.35
C GLY A 94 -6.36 -16.52 1.79
N ASN A 95 -5.55 -16.11 2.77
CA ASN A 95 -4.41 -16.89 3.25
C ASN A 95 -3.36 -17.25 2.17
N GLY A 96 -3.14 -16.36 1.20
CA GLY A 96 -2.10 -16.52 0.18
C GLY A 96 -2.58 -17.05 -1.17
N ILE A 97 -3.90 -17.16 -1.38
CA ILE A 97 -4.48 -17.51 -2.69
C ILE A 97 -4.13 -16.45 -3.74
N ALA A 98 -4.02 -15.19 -3.34
CA ALA A 98 -3.58 -14.11 -4.20
C ALA A 98 -2.67 -13.15 -3.44
N SER A 99 -1.72 -12.55 -4.15
CA SER A 99 -0.78 -11.56 -3.61
C SER A 99 -0.62 -10.38 -4.56
N ILE A 100 -0.42 -9.21 -3.96
CA ILE A 100 0.03 -7.99 -4.65
C ILE A 100 1.32 -7.59 -3.99
N TYR A 101 2.32 -7.19 -4.77
CA TYR A 101 3.58 -6.75 -4.19
C TYR A 101 4.15 -5.52 -4.89
N ILE A 102 4.96 -4.76 -4.17
CA ILE A 102 5.69 -3.61 -4.71
C ILE A 102 7.12 -4.04 -5.02
N LYS A 103 7.55 -3.70 -6.24
CA LYS A 103 8.92 -3.89 -6.69
C LYS A 103 9.30 -2.72 -7.60
N ASP A 104 10.46 -2.10 -7.36
CA ASP A 104 10.98 -0.99 -8.17
C ASP A 104 9.96 0.17 -8.35
N ASN A 105 9.26 0.54 -7.27
CA ASN A 105 8.17 1.53 -7.25
C ASN A 105 6.98 1.22 -8.18
N LYS A 106 6.86 -0.03 -8.63
CA LYS A 106 5.69 -0.54 -9.37
C LYS A 106 4.93 -1.52 -8.52
N LEU A 107 3.62 -1.55 -8.68
CA LEU A 107 2.75 -2.53 -8.06
C LEU A 107 2.51 -3.68 -9.05
N ILE A 108 2.66 -4.92 -8.59
CA ILE A 108 2.49 -6.12 -9.43
C ILE A 108 1.36 -6.97 -8.86
N ALA A 109 0.35 -7.24 -9.70
CA ALA A 109 -0.82 -8.04 -9.35
C ALA A 109 -1.22 -8.94 -10.53
N ASN A 110 -1.25 -10.27 -10.33
CA ASN A 110 -1.66 -11.25 -11.36
C ASN A 110 -1.04 -10.97 -12.74
N ASP A 111 0.27 -10.80 -12.81
CA ASP A 111 0.99 -10.48 -14.05
C ASP A 111 0.67 -9.13 -14.70
N VAL A 112 0.05 -8.21 -13.98
CA VAL A 112 -0.13 -6.83 -14.42
C VAL A 112 0.79 -5.93 -13.62
N MET A 113 1.51 -5.06 -14.32
CA MET A 113 2.35 -4.02 -13.71
C MET A 113 1.58 -2.71 -13.68
N TYR A 114 1.61 -2.04 -12.53
CA TYR A 114 0.96 -0.77 -12.31
C TYR A 114 1.95 0.30 -11.88
N GLU A 115 1.68 1.52 -12.31
CA GLU A 115 2.41 2.72 -11.92
C GLU A 115 1.51 3.64 -11.10
N ARG A 116 2.06 4.17 -10.00
CA ARG A 116 1.38 5.13 -9.14
C ARG A 116 1.13 6.42 -9.93
N GLN A 117 -0.11 6.87 -9.92
CA GLN A 117 -0.48 8.14 -10.53
C GLN A 117 -0.14 9.26 -9.54
N LYS A 118 0.50 10.33 -10.03
CA LYS A 118 0.65 11.55 -9.26
C LYS A 118 -0.71 12.25 -9.23
N GLU A 119 -1.17 12.62 -8.03
CA GLU A 119 -2.33 13.50 -7.85
C GLU A 119 -2.09 14.87 -8.46
#